data_AF-A0A428C2G7-F1
#
_entry.id   AF-A0A428C2G7-F1
#
_cell.length_a   1.000
_cell.length_b   1.000
_cell.length_c   1.000
_cell.angle_alpha   90.00
_cell.angle_beta   90.00
_cell.angle_gamma   90.00
#
_symmetry.space_group_name_H-M   'P 1'
#
loop_
_entity.id
_entity.type
_entity.pdbx_description
1 polymer ?
#
loop_
_entity_poly.entity_id
_entity_poly.type
_entity_poly.pdbx_seq_one_letter_code
_entity_poly.pdbx_strand_id
1 'polypeptide(L)' 'MKEAVLKKGICQKCGCTWTTPCVDEKWGSCWWMDRDETICSHCFLGFNDEKN' A
#
# COMPACT_ATOMS: atom_id res chain seq x y z
N MET A 1 -11.62 -20.31 -15.97
CA MET A 1 -11.37 -18.86 -16.07
C MET A 1 -10.77 -18.47 -14.74
N LYS A 2 -9.47 -18.15 -14.66
CA LYS A 2 -8.85 -17.76 -13.39
C LYS A 2 -9.15 -16.28 -13.22
N GLU A 3 -10.24 -15.99 -12.52
CA GLU A 3 -10.44 -14.67 -11.93
C GLU A 3 -9.19 -14.39 -11.10
N ALA A 4 -8.32 -13.51 -11.63
CA ALA A 4 -7.32 -12.86 -10.81
C ALA A 4 -8.14 -11.97 -9.88
N VAL A 5 -8.61 -12.56 -8.78
CA VAL A 5 -9.15 -11.81 -7.65
C VAL A 5 -8.01 -10.90 -7.26
N LEU A 6 -8.06 -9.65 -7.72
CA LEU A 6 -7.28 -8.57 -7.15
C LEU A 6 -7.49 -8.72 -5.66
N LYS A 7 -6.44 -9.19 -4.96
CA LYS A 7 -6.51 -9.47 -3.54
C LYS A 7 -6.66 -8.11 -2.87
N LYS A 8 -7.91 -7.67 -2.72
CA LYS A 8 -8.28 -6.46 -1.99
C LYS A 8 -7.62 -6.55 -0.61
N GLY A 9 -6.99 -5.46 -0.20
CA GLY A 9 -6.22 -5.41 1.04
C GLY A 9 -4.76 -5.82 0.87
N ILE A 10 -4.21 -5.82 -0.35
CA ILE A 10 -2.77 -6.02 -0.60
C ILE A 10 -2.23 -4.94 -1.53
N CYS A 11 -1.24 -4.19 -1.04
CA CYS A 11 -0.60 -3.14 -1.81
C CYS A 11 0.16 -3.74 -2.98
N GLN A 12 -0.13 -3.28 -4.20
CA GLN A 12 0.50 -3.77 -5.43
C GLN A 12 1.97 -3.34 -5.55
N LYS A 13 2.44 -2.39 -4.74
CA LYS A 13 3.82 -1.89 -4.75
C LYS A 13 4.72 -2.62 -3.75
N CYS A 14 4.33 -2.65 -2.48
CA CYS A 14 5.14 -3.25 -1.41
C CYS A 14 4.59 -4.57 -0.86
N GLY A 15 3.36 -4.95 -1.21
CA GLY A 15 2.71 -6.15 -0.68
C GLY A 15 2.19 -6.02 0.74
N CYS A 16 2.22 -4.82 1.35
CA CYS A 16 1.67 -4.63 2.69
C CYS A 16 0.16 -4.90 2.73
N THR A 17 -0.35 -5.24 3.91
CA THR A 17 -1.75 -5.59 4.15
C THR A 17 -2.25 -4.93 5.44
N TRP A 18 -3.54 -5.05 5.77
CA TRP A 18 -4.07 -4.55 7.05
C TRP A 18 -3.40 -5.18 8.28
N THR A 19 -2.96 -6.44 8.21
CA THR A 19 -2.27 -7.14 9.30
C THR A 19 -0.76 -6.92 9.30
N THR A 20 -0.18 -6.66 8.13
CA THR A 20 1.24 -6.34 7.96
C THR A 20 1.41 -5.01 7.20
N PRO A 21 1.03 -3.87 7.82
CA PRO A 21 1.19 -2.58 7.19
C PRO A 21 2.67 -2.20 7.14
N CYS A 22 3.06 -1.36 6.16
CA CYS A 22 4.32 -0.65 6.26
C CYS A 22 4.28 0.24 7.50
N VAL A 23 5.36 0.28 8.27
CA VAL A 23 5.45 1.13 9.47
C VAL A 23 6.59 2.10 9.24
N ASP A 24 6.29 3.38 9.33
CA ASP A 24 7.26 4.46 9.29
C ASP A 24 7.54 4.94 10.71
N GLU A 25 8.80 5.16 11.08
CA GLU A 25 9.17 5.58 12.44
C GLU A 25 8.61 6.96 12.82
N LYS A 26 8.31 7.83 11.84
CA LYS A 26 7.74 9.16 12.08
C LYS A 26 6.22 9.17 12.10
N TRP A 27 5.58 8.36 11.26
CA TRP A 27 4.13 8.45 11.00
C TRP A 27 3.33 7.22 11.47
N GLY A 28 4.00 6.12 11.80
CA GLY A 28 3.38 4.87 12.20
C GLY A 28 2.95 4.01 11.02
N SER A 29 1.92 3.18 11.22
CA SER A 29 1.43 2.24 10.21
C SER A 29 0.79 2.95 9.02
N CYS A 30 1.07 2.48 7.81
CA CYS A 30 0.46 2.97 6.59
C CYS A 30 -1.02 2.60 6.51
N TRP A 31 -1.80 3.44 5.82
CA TRP A 31 -3.21 3.22 5.55
C TRP A 31 -3.44 3.06 4.04
N TRP A 32 -4.61 2.58 3.62
CA TRP A 32 -4.96 2.55 2.19
C TRP A 32 -5.32 3.94 1.67
N MET A 33 -4.82 4.29 0.49
CA MET A 33 -5.16 5.57 -0.15
C MET A 33 -6.36 5.46 -1.09
N ASP A 34 -6.68 4.25 -1.52
CA ASP A 34 -7.78 3.93 -2.43
C ASP A 34 -8.78 2.96 -1.79
N ARG A 35 -10.04 3.01 -2.25
CA ARG A 35 -11.10 2.11 -1.75
C ARG A 35 -10.92 0.67 -2.20
N ASP A 36 -10.14 0.45 -3.26
CA ASP A 36 -9.82 -0.88 -3.75
C ASP A 36 -8.65 -1.52 -2.99
N GLU A 37 -8.06 -0.79 -2.02
CA GLU A 37 -6.98 -1.23 -1.14
C GLU A 37 -5.81 -1.81 -1.95
N THR A 38 -5.45 -1.12 -3.03
CA THR A 38 -4.41 -1.50 -3.98
C THR A 38 -3.12 -0.73 -3.76
N ILE A 39 -3.16 0.46 -3.15
CA ILE A 39 -1.98 1.25 -2.81
C ILE A 39 -2.05 1.78 -1.37
N CYS A 40 -0.97 1.59 -0.62
CA CYS A 40 -0.86 2.15 0.72
C CYS A 40 -0.29 3.57 0.68
N SER A 41 -0.53 4.34 1.74
CA SER A 41 -0.06 5.71 1.92
C SER A 41 1.45 5.79 1.86
N HIS A 42 2.17 4.83 2.45
CA HIS A 42 3.62 4.79 2.38
C HIS A 42 4.13 4.71 0.93
N CYS A 43 3.57 3.82 0.11
CA CYS A 43 3.94 3.73 -1.30
C CYS A 43 3.44 4.93 -2.11
N PHE A 44 2.27 5.47 -1.79
CA PHE A 44 1.72 6.64 -2.48
C PHE A 44 2.54 7.91 -2.21
N LEU A 45 2.93 8.14 -0.95
CA LEU A 45 3.79 9.25 -0.53
C LEU A 45 5.24 9.04 -0.98
N GLY A 46 5.80 7.85 -0.81
CA GLY A 46 7.16 7.52 -1.24
C GLY A 46 7.35 7.55 -2.76
N PHE A 47 6.28 7.35 -3.55
CA PHE A 47 6.34 7.54 -5.01
C PHE A 47 6.57 9.00 -5.41
N ASN A 48 6.25 9.96 -4.54
CA ASN A 48 6.55 11.37 -4.77
C ASN A 48 7.97 11.77 -4.33
N ASP A 49 8.69 10.91 -3.61
CA ASP A 49 10.03 11.23 -3.08
C ASP A 49 11.16 10.90 -4.08
N GLU A 50 10.88 10.16 -5.16
CA GLU A 50 11.83 9.89 -6.26
C GLU A 50 11.93 11.07 -7.25
N LYS A 51 12.11 12.28 -6.73
CA LYS A 51 12.57 13.47 -7.46
C LYS A 51 13.60 14.24 -6.62
N ASN A 52 14.77 13.64 -6.43
CA ASN A 52 16.01 14.39 -6.31
C ASN A 52 17.18 13.57 -6.85
#